data_AF-A0A9P5VJT1-F1
#
_entry.id   AF-A0A9P5VJT1-F1
#
_cell.length_a   1.000
_cell.length_b   1.000
_cell.length_c   1.000
_cell.angle_alpha   90.00
_cell.angle_beta   90.00
_cell.angle_gamma   90.00
#
_symmetry.space_group_name_H-M   'P 1'
#
loop_
_entity.id
_entity.type
_entity.pdbx_description
1 polymer ?
#
loop_
_entity_poly.entity_id
_entity_poly.type
_entity_poly.pdbx_seq_one_letter_code
_entity_poly.pdbx_strand_id
1 'polypeptide(L)'
;MSASTTAVAAATSPSAPGSEPSPSPRNTSSRTGGRDQKQQQGQKKQQGQSRSKQNQNQSNSSESTSTSTTESNNNRSSRNRPGSDSPTVQLSKALSWLLRHNAESQGIAIRPDGYCLLSDVMAHSKFKKFTVADVMDVVETNDKKRFEVMEEVMEDKEGVVTKTYIRAVQGHSIKAVEDLGLEALTNLAQIPTVIHGTVFSKWNLICQHGLSKMNRNHIHMASGLLGESGVISGMRKSCNLYIYIDTVKAIQDGIKFFRTSNSVILSDGKNGDGIIPAQYFLKVVKSSGEQIYPTP
;
A
#
# COMPACT_ATOMS: atom_id res chain seq x y z
N MET A 1 -3.81 68.58 -36.99
CA MET A 1 -3.48 68.50 -35.55
C MET A 1 -2.60 67.28 -35.39
N SER A 2 -1.27 67.47 -35.46
CA SER A 2 -0.35 67.51 -34.29
C SER A 2 -0.19 66.11 -33.70
N ALA A 3 0.97 65.50 -33.49
CA ALA A 3 2.38 65.87 -33.55
C ALA A 3 3.15 64.52 -33.54
N SER A 4 4.15 64.30 -34.40
CA SER A 4 5.57 64.60 -34.17
C SER A 4 6.32 63.62 -33.25
N THR A 5 7.35 62.97 -33.85
CA THR A 5 8.74 62.78 -33.36
C THR A 5 8.93 61.84 -32.14
N THR A 6 9.89 60.90 -32.07
CA THR A 6 11.32 61.01 -32.39
C THR A 6 12.01 59.62 -32.40
N ALA A 7 13.11 59.53 -33.16
CA ALA A 7 14.21 58.54 -33.13
C ALA A 7 14.72 58.22 -31.70
N VAL A 8 15.50 57.17 -31.41
CA VAL A 8 16.96 56.94 -31.63
C VAL A 8 17.23 55.45 -31.29
N ALA A 9 18.29 54.70 -31.63
CA ALA A 9 19.62 54.94 -32.16
C ALA A 9 20.19 53.60 -32.73
N ALA A 10 21.17 53.73 -33.62
CA ALA A 10 21.99 52.66 -34.18
C ALA A 10 23.18 52.28 -33.25
N ALA A 11 23.76 51.08 -33.47
CA ALA A 11 25.16 50.89 -33.91
C ALA A 11 25.88 49.64 -33.32
N THR A 12 26.41 48.82 -34.24
CA THR A 12 27.75 48.13 -34.28
C THR A 12 28.17 47.17 -33.15
N SER A 13 28.26 45.84 -33.38
CA SER A 13 29.43 45.02 -33.87
C SER A 13 30.48 44.67 -32.76
N PRO A 14 31.35 43.63 -32.84
CA PRO A 14 31.48 42.43 -33.71
C PRO A 14 31.74 41.09 -32.95
N SER A 15 32.03 40.04 -33.74
CA SER A 15 32.36 38.63 -33.43
C SER A 15 33.62 38.36 -32.59
N ALA A 16 33.64 37.22 -31.86
CA ALA A 16 34.79 36.31 -31.71
C ALA A 16 34.37 34.94 -31.12
N PRO A 17 34.94 33.80 -31.58
CA PRO A 17 34.71 32.47 -31.00
C PRO A 17 35.91 31.97 -30.18
N GLY A 18 35.67 30.98 -29.31
CA GLY A 18 36.68 30.01 -28.90
C GLY A 18 36.86 29.85 -27.39
N SER A 19 36.55 28.65 -26.87
CA SER A 19 37.45 27.85 -26.02
C SER A 19 36.71 26.63 -25.46
N GLU A 20 37.06 25.44 -25.94
CA GLU A 20 36.79 24.15 -25.28
C GLU A 20 37.60 24.04 -23.96
N PRO A 21 37.08 23.33 -22.94
CA PRO A 21 37.92 22.77 -21.89
C PRO A 21 38.12 21.26 -22.07
N SER A 22 39.38 20.86 -21.90
CA SER A 22 39.93 19.50 -21.92
C SER A 22 39.41 18.60 -20.78
N PRO A 23 39.38 17.27 -20.94
CA PRO A 23 39.05 16.33 -19.87
C PRO A 23 40.28 15.90 -19.05
N SER A 24 40.12 15.89 -17.72
CA SER A 24 41.10 15.43 -16.73
C SER A 24 41.18 13.88 -16.61
N PRO A 25 42.29 13.33 -16.08
CA PRO A 25 42.74 11.99 -16.46
C PRO A 25 42.28 10.85 -15.55
N ARG A 26 42.25 9.67 -16.20
CA ARG A 26 42.18 8.30 -15.64
C ARG A 26 43.30 8.06 -14.63
N ASN A 27 42.94 7.48 -13.48
CA ASN A 27 43.90 6.89 -12.55
C ASN A 27 43.85 5.36 -12.67
N THR A 28 44.94 4.78 -13.14
CA THR A 28 45.20 3.34 -13.18
C THR A 28 46.26 3.01 -12.14
N SER A 29 45.94 2.15 -11.18
CA SER A 29 46.94 1.42 -10.41
C SER A 29 46.53 -0.04 -10.34
N SER A 30 47.32 -0.87 -11.02
CA SER A 30 47.33 -2.32 -10.83
C SER A 30 48.65 -2.68 -10.15
N ARG A 31 48.59 -3.57 -9.15
CA ARG A 31 49.48 -4.75 -9.03
C ARG A 31 49.24 -5.51 -7.73
N THR A 32 49.14 -6.85 -7.91
CA THR A 32 49.64 -7.96 -7.06
C THR A 32 49.14 -8.03 -5.62
N GLY A 33 48.54 -9.11 -5.12
CA GLY A 33 48.77 -10.54 -5.35
C GLY A 33 49.04 -11.19 -3.99
N GLY A 34 48.29 -12.25 -3.62
CA GLY A 34 48.55 -12.97 -2.36
C GLY A 34 47.40 -13.89 -1.94
N ARG A 35 47.60 -15.19 -2.10
CA ARG A 35 46.80 -16.30 -1.56
C ARG A 35 47.10 -16.47 -0.05
N ASP A 36 46.12 -17.01 0.68
CA ASP A 36 46.21 -18.20 1.55
C ASP A 36 45.41 -18.13 2.87
N GLN A 37 44.49 -19.10 2.98
CA GLN A 37 44.21 -20.01 4.11
C GLN A 37 43.97 -19.49 5.55
N LYS A 38 42.80 -19.84 6.10
CA LYS A 38 42.57 -20.72 7.30
C LYS A 38 41.10 -20.57 7.73
N GLN A 39 40.23 -21.59 7.65
CA GLN A 39 40.07 -22.71 8.60
C GLN A 39 40.18 -22.34 10.08
N GLN A 40 39.04 -22.41 10.80
CA GLN A 40 38.75 -23.19 12.03
C GLN A 40 37.59 -22.53 12.80
N GLN A 41 36.44 -23.21 12.88
CA GLN A 41 36.01 -24.11 13.97
C GLN A 41 35.59 -23.38 15.25
N GLY A 42 34.43 -23.76 15.80
CA GLY A 42 34.05 -23.37 17.16
C GLY A 42 32.60 -23.65 17.53
N GLN A 43 32.21 -24.92 17.55
CA GLN A 43 31.01 -25.41 18.24
C GLN A 43 31.08 -25.16 19.76
N LYS A 44 29.90 -25.02 20.40
CA LYS A 44 29.47 -25.47 21.75
C LYS A 44 28.28 -24.57 22.15
N LYS A 45 27.18 -25.02 22.77
CA LYS A 45 26.86 -26.29 23.43
C LYS A 45 25.34 -26.36 23.63
N GLN A 46 24.81 -27.57 23.48
CA GLN A 46 23.54 -28.01 24.06
C GLN A 46 23.64 -28.13 25.58
N GLN A 47 22.51 -27.96 26.28
CA GLN A 47 22.02 -28.69 27.49
C GLN A 47 20.87 -27.85 28.07
N GLY A 48 19.76 -28.36 28.59
CA GLY A 48 19.18 -29.70 28.77
C GLY A 48 17.69 -29.46 29.09
N GLN A 49 16.76 -30.21 28.51
CA GLN A 49 16.16 -31.43 29.07
C GLN A 49 15.52 -31.29 30.47
N SER A 50 14.19 -31.49 30.45
CA SER A 50 13.45 -32.44 31.28
C SER A 50 12.93 -32.01 32.67
N ARG A 51 11.59 -32.03 32.81
CA ARG A 51 10.76 -32.72 33.84
C ARG A 51 9.31 -32.25 33.68
N SER A 52 8.36 -33.05 33.18
CA SER A 52 7.71 -34.28 33.72
C SER A 52 6.50 -34.00 34.63
N LYS A 53 5.36 -34.52 34.14
CA LYS A 53 4.30 -35.28 34.85
C LYS A 53 3.19 -34.55 35.62
N GLN A 54 1.97 -34.96 35.24
CA GLN A 54 0.79 -35.33 36.07
C GLN A 54 0.17 -34.17 36.86
N ASN A 55 -1.12 -34.10 37.18
CA ASN A 55 -2.28 -34.99 37.23
C ASN A 55 -3.47 -33.98 37.37
N GLN A 56 -4.73 -34.22 37.04
CA GLN A 56 -5.63 -35.16 37.70
C GLN A 56 -7.00 -35.01 37.03
N ASN A 57 -7.57 -36.14 36.64
CA ASN A 57 -8.98 -36.30 36.37
C ASN A 57 -9.61 -36.70 37.71
N GLN A 58 -10.64 -36.01 38.17
CA GLN A 58 -11.51 -36.52 39.23
C GLN A 58 -12.97 -36.40 38.78
N SER A 59 -13.55 -37.57 38.59
CA SER A 59 -14.97 -37.89 38.61
C SER A 59 -15.55 -37.65 40.00
N ASN A 60 -16.75 -37.07 40.07
CA ASN A 60 -17.67 -37.31 41.17
C ASN A 60 -19.03 -37.70 40.59
N SER A 61 -19.51 -38.84 41.04
CA SER A 61 -20.81 -39.45 40.78
C SER A 61 -21.72 -39.25 41.99
N SER A 62 -22.98 -38.88 41.76
CA SER A 62 -24.10 -39.26 42.62
C SER A 62 -25.43 -39.07 41.87
N GLU A 63 -26.14 -40.21 41.71
CA GLU A 63 -27.60 -40.46 41.74
C GLU A 63 -28.53 -39.28 42.08
N SER A 64 -29.79 -39.16 41.63
CA SER A 64 -30.72 -40.09 40.97
C SER A 64 -32.04 -39.37 40.58
N THR A 65 -32.80 -40.01 39.67
CA THR A 65 -34.27 -40.05 39.54
C THR A 65 -35.08 -38.94 38.83
N SER A 66 -35.98 -39.43 37.96
CA SER A 66 -37.29 -38.94 37.49
C SER A 66 -37.42 -38.09 36.21
N THR A 67 -37.82 -38.81 35.15
CA THR A 67 -38.95 -38.53 34.22
C THR A 67 -39.26 -37.09 33.82
N SER A 68 -39.04 -36.77 32.53
CA SER A 68 -40.10 -36.21 31.67
C SER A 68 -39.62 -36.06 30.23
N THR A 69 -40.56 -36.34 29.33
CA THR A 69 -40.54 -36.25 27.87
C THR A 69 -40.14 -34.88 27.33
N THR A 70 -39.18 -34.80 26.40
CA THR A 70 -39.26 -33.93 25.21
C THR A 70 -38.13 -34.21 24.21
N GLU A 71 -38.50 -34.16 22.93
CA GLU A 71 -37.68 -34.37 21.74
C GLU A 71 -36.42 -33.50 21.73
N SER A 72 -35.26 -34.08 21.39
CA SER A 72 -34.01 -33.35 21.24
C SER A 72 -33.32 -33.65 19.92
N ASN A 73 -33.44 -32.64 19.05
CA ASN A 73 -32.64 -32.33 17.87
C ASN A 73 -31.21 -32.87 17.92
N ASN A 74 -30.92 -33.79 16.99
CA ASN A 74 -29.57 -34.23 16.67
C ASN A 74 -28.86 -33.16 15.83
N ASN A 75 -28.51 -32.02 16.42
CA ASN A 75 -27.63 -31.03 15.79
C ASN A 75 -26.28 -31.05 16.48
N ARG A 76 -25.48 -32.08 16.16
CA ARG A 76 -24.05 -32.11 16.50
C ARG A 76 -23.36 -31.01 15.71
N SER A 77 -23.17 -29.88 16.38
CA SER A 77 -22.37 -28.75 15.93
C SER A 77 -20.98 -29.23 15.54
N SER A 78 -20.77 -29.32 14.22
CA SER A 78 -19.44 -29.45 13.65
C SER A 78 -18.63 -28.25 14.14
N ARG A 79 -17.54 -28.52 14.86
CA ARG A 79 -16.56 -27.53 15.28
C ARG A 79 -16.19 -26.66 14.08
N ASN A 80 -16.56 -25.38 14.14
CA ASN A 80 -16.23 -24.36 13.15
C ASN A 80 -14.71 -24.34 12.90
N ARG A 81 -14.27 -25.01 11.84
CA ARG A 81 -13.00 -24.69 11.17
C ARG A 81 -13.16 -23.29 10.56
N PRO A 82 -12.13 -22.43 10.54
CA PRO A 82 -12.20 -21.17 9.82
C PRO A 82 -12.57 -21.46 8.37
N GLY A 83 -13.76 -21.05 7.95
CA GLY A 83 -14.27 -21.31 6.61
C GLY A 83 -13.30 -20.75 5.57
N SER A 84 -13.02 -21.53 4.52
CA SER A 84 -12.27 -21.04 3.37
C SER A 84 -12.93 -19.77 2.83
N ASP A 85 -12.14 -18.76 2.47
CA ASP A 85 -12.64 -17.54 1.83
C ASP A 85 -13.63 -17.87 0.69
N SER A 86 -14.67 -17.05 0.51
CA SER A 86 -15.56 -17.20 -0.65
C SER A 86 -14.78 -17.04 -1.96
N PRO A 87 -15.24 -17.62 -3.09
CA PRO A 87 -14.56 -17.47 -4.38
C PRO A 87 -14.26 -16.01 -4.74
N THR A 88 -15.21 -15.11 -4.53
CA THR A 88 -15.08 -13.65 -4.73
C THR A 88 -13.96 -13.05 -3.87
N VAL A 89 -13.84 -13.45 -2.60
CA VAL A 89 -12.76 -12.98 -1.72
C VAL A 89 -11.40 -13.53 -2.17
N GLN A 90 -11.35 -14.79 -2.62
CA GLN A 90 -10.12 -15.38 -3.17
C GLN A 90 -9.67 -14.64 -4.44
N LEU A 91 -10.59 -14.33 -5.36
CA LEU A 91 -10.31 -13.57 -6.58
C LEU A 91 -9.82 -12.16 -6.24
N SER A 92 -10.51 -11.45 -5.36
CA SER A 92 -10.12 -10.11 -4.91
C SER A 92 -8.73 -10.08 -4.26
N LYS A 93 -8.37 -11.11 -3.49
CA LYS A 93 -7.01 -11.29 -2.94
C LYS A 93 -5.99 -11.59 -4.03
N ALA A 94 -6.32 -12.44 -5.01
CA ALA A 94 -5.44 -12.76 -6.14
C ALA A 94 -5.16 -11.53 -7.03
N LEU A 95 -6.20 -10.76 -7.37
CA LEU A 95 -6.08 -9.49 -8.10
C LEU A 95 -5.22 -8.49 -7.32
N SER A 96 -5.47 -8.33 -6.02
CA SER A 96 -4.66 -7.43 -5.19
C SER A 96 -3.19 -7.87 -5.13
N TRP A 97 -2.92 -9.17 -5.03
CA TRP A 97 -1.57 -9.72 -5.04
C TRP A 97 -0.86 -9.45 -6.37
N LEU A 98 -1.55 -9.67 -7.49
CA LEU A 98 -0.96 -9.50 -8.81
C LEU A 98 -0.78 -8.01 -9.14
N LEU A 99 -1.87 -7.26 -9.21
CA LEU A 99 -1.92 -5.89 -9.73
C LEU A 99 -1.13 -4.89 -8.88
N ARG A 100 -0.97 -5.14 -7.57
CA ARG A 100 -0.25 -4.21 -6.68
C ARG A 100 1.22 -4.54 -6.52
N HIS A 101 1.59 -5.81 -6.67
CA HIS A 101 2.89 -6.27 -6.17
C HIS A 101 3.67 -7.14 -7.14
N ASN A 102 3.02 -7.91 -8.03
CA ASN A 102 3.68 -9.00 -8.73
C ASN A 102 3.54 -8.96 -10.25
N ALA A 103 2.75 -8.08 -10.86
CA ALA A 103 2.51 -8.07 -12.31
C ALA A 103 3.80 -8.22 -13.14
N GLU A 104 4.78 -7.32 -12.96
CA GLU A 104 6.08 -7.39 -13.66
C GLU A 104 6.82 -8.72 -13.40
N SER A 105 6.90 -9.14 -12.13
CA SER A 105 7.58 -10.39 -11.76
C SER A 105 6.91 -11.65 -12.31
N GLN A 106 5.63 -11.57 -12.66
CA GLN A 106 4.86 -12.66 -13.29
C GLN A 106 4.81 -12.52 -14.82
N GLY A 107 5.59 -11.60 -15.41
CA GLY A 107 5.63 -11.39 -16.85
C GLY A 107 4.40 -10.71 -17.43
N ILE A 108 3.59 -10.04 -16.60
CA ILE A 108 2.43 -9.27 -17.05
C ILE A 108 2.85 -7.81 -17.16
N ALA A 109 2.69 -7.25 -18.36
CA ALA A 109 2.95 -5.84 -18.61
C ALA A 109 1.96 -4.98 -17.81
N ILE A 110 2.50 -4.00 -17.10
CA ILE A 110 1.74 -3.00 -16.35
C ILE A 110 2.14 -1.61 -16.81
N ARG A 111 1.14 -0.79 -17.10
CA ARG A 111 1.33 0.60 -17.54
C ARG A 111 1.70 1.52 -16.36
N PRO A 112 2.23 2.73 -16.64
CA PRO A 112 2.48 3.73 -15.61
C PRO A 112 1.27 4.10 -14.76
N ASP A 113 0.07 3.99 -15.34
CA ASP A 113 -1.21 4.22 -14.68
C ASP A 113 -1.80 3.00 -13.95
N GLY A 114 -1.03 1.92 -13.87
CA GLY A 114 -1.36 0.68 -13.17
C GLY A 114 -2.21 -0.31 -13.96
N TYR A 115 -2.62 0.03 -15.20
CA TYR A 115 -3.44 -0.87 -16.01
C TYR A 115 -2.65 -2.04 -16.59
N CYS A 116 -3.22 -3.23 -16.47
CA CYS A 116 -2.79 -4.46 -17.11
C CYS A 116 -3.87 -4.91 -18.10
N LEU A 117 -3.48 -5.56 -19.20
CA LEU A 117 -4.44 -6.14 -20.13
C LEU A 117 -5.19 -7.30 -19.45
N LEU A 118 -6.52 -7.29 -19.48
CA LEU A 118 -7.32 -8.26 -18.73
C LEU A 118 -7.10 -9.69 -19.25
N SER A 119 -6.90 -9.88 -20.55
CA SER A 119 -6.59 -11.20 -21.12
C SER A 119 -5.32 -11.81 -20.51
N ASP A 120 -4.28 -11.01 -20.30
CA ASP A 120 -3.00 -11.48 -19.75
C ASP A 120 -3.15 -11.86 -18.27
N VAL A 121 -3.95 -11.08 -17.53
CA VAL A 121 -4.33 -11.40 -16.14
C VAL A 121 -5.09 -12.72 -16.08
N MET A 122 -6.07 -12.93 -16.98
CA MET A 122 -6.88 -14.16 -16.99
C MET A 122 -6.10 -15.40 -17.46
N ALA A 123 -5.09 -15.22 -18.30
CA ALA A 123 -4.20 -16.30 -18.73
C ALA A 123 -3.29 -16.82 -17.60
N HIS A 124 -3.06 -16.02 -16.56
CA HIS A 124 -2.19 -16.38 -15.46
C HIS A 124 -2.75 -17.53 -14.60
N SER A 125 -1.89 -18.45 -14.16
CA SER A 125 -2.26 -19.72 -13.51
C SER A 125 -3.19 -19.58 -12.29
N LYS A 126 -3.06 -18.49 -11.52
CA LYS A 126 -3.93 -18.19 -10.37
C LYS A 126 -5.38 -17.85 -10.73
N PHE A 127 -5.66 -17.50 -11.98
CA PHE A 127 -6.97 -17.05 -12.45
C PHE A 127 -7.73 -18.10 -13.26
N LYS A 128 -7.13 -19.26 -13.55
CA LYS A 128 -7.73 -20.35 -14.35
C LYS A 128 -9.11 -20.83 -13.90
N LYS A 129 -9.46 -20.62 -12.63
CA LYS A 129 -10.75 -21.05 -12.04
C LYS A 129 -11.80 -19.94 -11.99
N PHE A 130 -11.48 -18.75 -12.51
CA PHE A 130 -12.35 -17.59 -12.55
C PHE A 130 -12.61 -17.21 -14.01
N THR A 131 -13.76 -16.60 -14.25
CA THR A 131 -14.18 -16.06 -15.53
C THR A 131 -13.98 -14.55 -15.56
N VAL A 132 -14.09 -13.96 -16.76
CA VAL A 132 -14.12 -12.49 -16.89
C VAL A 132 -15.32 -11.90 -16.16
N ALA A 133 -16.47 -12.58 -16.20
CA ALA A 133 -17.66 -12.16 -15.46
C ALA A 133 -17.38 -12.07 -13.95
N ASP A 134 -16.70 -13.07 -13.36
CA ASP A 134 -16.31 -13.03 -11.94
C ASP A 134 -15.43 -11.81 -11.62
N VAL A 135 -14.55 -11.41 -12.56
CA VAL A 135 -13.72 -10.21 -12.38
C VAL A 135 -14.58 -8.95 -12.42
N MET A 136 -15.50 -8.83 -13.37
CA MET A 136 -16.41 -7.69 -13.45
C MET A 136 -17.28 -7.59 -12.20
N ASP A 137 -17.82 -8.71 -11.73
CA ASP A 137 -18.57 -8.79 -10.49
C ASP A 137 -17.72 -8.33 -9.30
N VAL A 138 -16.47 -8.76 -9.21
CA VAL A 138 -15.54 -8.32 -8.15
C VAL A 138 -15.26 -6.83 -8.23
N VAL A 139 -15.15 -6.25 -9.42
CA VAL A 139 -14.92 -4.81 -9.60
C VAL A 139 -16.14 -4.01 -9.15
N GLU A 140 -17.34 -4.45 -9.55
CA GLU A 140 -18.61 -3.78 -9.22
C GLU A 140 -18.95 -3.89 -7.72
N THR A 141 -18.88 -5.10 -7.17
CA THR A 141 -19.35 -5.43 -5.80
C THR A 141 -18.31 -5.21 -4.71
N ASN A 142 -17.08 -4.76 -5.03
CA ASN A 142 -16.07 -4.54 -4.00
C ASN A 142 -16.47 -3.41 -3.05
N ASP A 143 -16.74 -3.73 -1.78
CA ASP A 143 -17.02 -2.74 -0.72
C ASP A 143 -15.95 -1.63 -0.64
N LYS A 144 -14.71 -1.95 -1.01
CA LYS A 144 -13.58 -1.02 -0.95
C LYS A 144 -13.22 -0.39 -2.29
N LYS A 145 -13.99 -0.65 -3.36
CA LYS A 145 -13.75 -0.15 -4.73
C LYS A 145 -12.27 -0.20 -5.11
N ARG A 146 -11.67 -1.40 -4.97
CA ARG A 146 -10.21 -1.60 -5.06
C ARG A 146 -9.68 -1.57 -6.48
N PHE A 147 -10.55 -1.83 -7.45
CA PHE A 147 -10.20 -2.11 -8.83
C PHE A 147 -11.04 -1.22 -9.75
N GLU A 148 -10.46 -0.91 -10.89
CA GLU A 148 -11.12 -0.21 -11.99
C GLU A 148 -10.86 -1.00 -13.27
N VAL A 149 -11.83 -0.97 -14.16
CA VAL A 149 -11.73 -1.51 -15.52
C VAL A 149 -11.97 -0.40 -16.51
N MET A 150 -11.29 -0.47 -17.65
CA MET A 150 -11.52 0.42 -18.78
C MET A 150 -11.43 -0.36 -20.08
N GLU A 151 -12.00 0.20 -21.13
CA GLU A 151 -11.87 -0.33 -22.48
C GLU A 151 -11.17 0.70 -23.36
N GLU A 152 -10.24 0.23 -24.18
CA GLU A 152 -9.58 1.02 -25.20
C GLU A 152 -9.91 0.44 -26.56
N VAL A 153 -10.52 1.27 -27.41
CA VAL A 153 -10.80 0.95 -28.80
C VAL A 153 -9.55 1.28 -29.62
N MET A 154 -9.05 0.30 -30.34
CA MET A 154 -7.90 0.43 -31.23
C MET A 154 -8.30 0.04 -32.64
N GLU A 155 -7.70 0.66 -33.63
CA GLU A 155 -7.83 0.26 -35.03
C GLU A 155 -6.49 -0.35 -35.46
N ASP A 156 -6.53 -1.60 -35.90
CA ASP A 156 -5.39 -2.27 -36.53
C ASP A 156 -5.70 -2.57 -38.00
N LYS A 157 -4.82 -3.34 -38.64
CA LYS A 157 -4.96 -3.66 -40.07
C LYS A 157 -6.12 -4.62 -40.34
N GLU A 158 -6.61 -5.29 -39.29
CA GLU A 158 -7.67 -6.29 -39.32
C GLU A 158 -9.04 -5.71 -38.92
N GLY A 159 -9.06 -4.51 -38.31
CA GLY A 159 -10.26 -3.71 -38.07
C GLY A 159 -10.25 -3.00 -36.72
N VAL A 160 -11.43 -2.75 -36.18
CA VAL A 160 -11.60 -2.14 -34.85
C VAL A 160 -11.61 -3.23 -33.79
N VAL A 161 -10.66 -3.17 -32.85
CA VAL A 161 -10.51 -4.09 -31.73
C VAL A 161 -10.66 -3.32 -30.41
N THR A 162 -11.56 -3.79 -29.55
CA THR A 162 -11.68 -3.29 -28.17
C THR A 162 -10.86 -4.15 -27.22
N LYS A 163 -9.97 -3.54 -26.44
CA LYS A 163 -9.20 -4.20 -25.38
C LYS A 163 -9.66 -3.75 -24.02
N THR A 164 -9.91 -4.71 -23.14
CA THR A 164 -10.27 -4.45 -21.74
C THR A 164 -9.03 -4.48 -20.85
N TYR A 165 -8.89 -3.46 -20.00
CA TYR A 165 -7.81 -3.31 -19.03
C TYR A 165 -8.35 -3.29 -17.61
N ILE A 166 -7.53 -3.73 -16.65
CA ILE A 166 -7.84 -3.70 -15.22
C ILE A 166 -6.65 -3.15 -14.43
N ARG A 167 -6.93 -2.36 -13.38
CA ARG A 167 -5.93 -1.90 -12.42
C ARG A 167 -6.40 -2.01 -10.98
N ALA A 168 -5.46 -1.96 -10.04
CA ALA A 168 -5.77 -1.56 -8.67
C ALA A 168 -5.73 -0.02 -8.57
N VAL A 169 -6.63 0.57 -7.79
CA VAL A 169 -6.68 2.04 -7.61
C VAL A 169 -5.54 2.56 -6.72
N GLN A 170 -5.06 1.73 -5.80
CA GLN A 170 -4.03 2.08 -4.83
C GLN A 170 -3.29 0.87 -4.29
N GLY A 171 -2.19 1.14 -3.58
CA GLY A 171 -1.51 0.14 -2.74
C GLY A 171 -0.37 -0.58 -3.44
N HIS A 172 0.08 -0.04 -4.57
CA HIS A 172 1.18 -0.57 -5.35
C HIS A 172 2.51 -0.54 -4.59
N SER A 173 3.35 -1.53 -4.89
CA SER A 173 4.80 -1.55 -4.61
C SER A 173 5.63 -1.71 -5.90
N ILE A 174 4.96 -1.80 -7.04
CA ILE A 174 5.55 -1.93 -8.37
C ILE A 174 6.10 -0.56 -8.77
N LYS A 175 7.37 -0.50 -9.17
CA LYS A 175 8.06 0.78 -9.46
C LYS A 175 7.59 1.42 -10.75
N ALA A 176 7.23 0.63 -11.75
CA ALA A 176 6.69 1.12 -13.01
C ALA A 176 5.37 1.90 -12.85
N VAL A 177 4.65 1.76 -11.72
CA VAL A 177 3.37 2.47 -11.48
C VAL A 177 3.64 3.82 -10.82
N GLU A 178 3.52 4.88 -11.60
CA GLU A 178 3.91 6.24 -11.24
C GLU A 178 2.77 7.26 -11.35
N ASP A 179 1.79 7.04 -12.25
CA ASP A 179 0.73 8.01 -12.55
C ASP A 179 -0.68 7.42 -12.37
N LEU A 180 -1.13 7.33 -11.13
CA LEU A 180 -2.47 6.81 -10.82
C LEU A 180 -3.59 7.84 -11.05
N GLY A 181 -3.30 9.01 -11.65
CA GLY A 181 -4.29 10.09 -11.82
C GLY A 181 -4.81 10.59 -10.47
N LEU A 182 -3.92 10.76 -9.49
CA LEU A 182 -4.29 11.15 -8.13
C LEU A 182 -4.63 12.65 -8.05
N GLU A 183 -5.67 13.00 -7.31
CA GLU A 183 -6.05 14.39 -7.07
C GLU A 183 -5.18 14.99 -5.95
N ALA A 184 -4.44 16.05 -6.23
CA ALA A 184 -3.65 16.74 -5.22
C ALA A 184 -4.54 17.52 -4.25
N LEU A 185 -4.36 17.30 -2.94
CA LEU A 185 -5.08 18.03 -1.89
C LEU A 185 -4.35 19.34 -1.58
N THR A 186 -4.66 20.40 -2.32
CA THR A 186 -4.05 21.73 -2.14
C THR A 186 -4.97 22.73 -1.43
N ASN A 187 -6.29 22.55 -1.53
CA ASN A 187 -7.26 23.41 -0.86
C ASN A 187 -7.45 22.97 0.60
N LEU A 188 -6.84 23.71 1.53
CA LEU A 188 -6.86 23.42 2.97
C LEU A 188 -8.28 23.31 3.55
N ALA A 189 -9.26 24.01 2.97
CA ALA A 189 -10.65 23.98 3.44
C ALA A 189 -11.39 22.69 3.08
N GLN A 190 -10.84 21.86 2.17
CA GLN A 190 -11.48 20.64 1.67
C GLN A 190 -10.75 19.36 2.10
N ILE A 191 -9.78 19.48 3.00
CA ILE A 191 -9.01 18.34 3.48
C ILE A 191 -9.84 17.56 4.50
N PRO A 192 -10.12 16.26 4.26
CA PRO A 192 -10.80 15.43 5.25
C PRO A 192 -9.90 15.14 6.44
N THR A 193 -10.45 14.59 7.51
CA THR A 193 -9.64 14.01 8.58
C THR A 193 -8.72 12.92 8.01
N VAL A 194 -7.41 13.03 8.23
CA VAL A 194 -6.44 12.04 7.72
C VAL A 194 -5.93 11.17 8.86
N ILE A 195 -6.21 9.87 8.79
CA ILE A 195 -5.93 8.90 9.85
C ILE A 195 -5.13 7.73 9.31
N HIS A 196 -4.01 7.41 9.97
CA HIS A 196 -3.30 6.16 9.76
C HIS A 196 -3.66 5.14 10.86
N GLY A 197 -4.24 4.01 10.47
CA GLY A 197 -4.50 2.89 11.37
C GLY A 197 -3.31 1.94 11.44
N THR A 198 -2.82 1.66 12.64
CA THR A 198 -1.71 0.72 12.89
C THR A 198 -2.00 -0.13 14.14
N VAL A 199 -1.00 -0.91 14.57
CA VAL A 199 -1.05 -1.67 15.83
C VAL A 199 -0.14 -1.02 16.87
N PHE A 200 -0.55 -1.03 18.14
CA PHE A 200 0.16 -0.37 19.23
C PHE A 200 1.61 -0.81 19.38
N SER A 201 1.92 -2.08 19.08
CA SER A 201 3.30 -2.59 19.11
C SER A 201 4.25 -1.91 18.13
N LYS A 202 3.75 -1.13 17.16
CA LYS A 202 4.56 -0.33 16.23
C LYS A 202 4.75 1.12 16.68
N TRP A 203 4.07 1.55 17.75
CA TRP A 203 4.09 2.94 18.19
C TRP A 203 5.50 3.45 18.46
N ASN A 204 6.32 2.72 19.21
CA ASN A 204 7.68 3.15 19.55
C ASN A 204 8.52 3.44 18.30
N LEU A 205 8.40 2.61 17.27
CA LEU A 205 9.11 2.80 16.00
C LEU A 205 8.56 4.02 15.24
N ILE A 206 7.24 4.15 15.17
CA ILE A 206 6.57 5.23 14.43
C ILE A 206 6.80 6.60 15.09
N CYS A 207 6.80 6.66 16.42
CA CYS A 207 7.07 7.88 17.16
C CYS A 207 8.50 8.37 16.93
N GLN A 208 9.47 7.46 16.84
CA GLN A 208 10.88 7.79 16.63
C GLN A 208 11.23 8.13 15.17
N HIS A 209 10.65 7.41 14.21
CA HIS A 209 11.05 7.50 12.79
C HIS A 209 9.98 8.09 11.87
N GLY A 210 8.79 8.39 12.39
CA GLY A 210 7.65 8.82 11.58
C GLY A 210 6.90 7.65 10.92
N LEU A 211 5.85 8.01 10.18
CA LEU A 211 5.07 7.08 9.37
C LEU A 211 5.76 6.84 8.03
N SER A 212 6.13 5.58 7.74
CA SER A 212 6.79 5.21 6.50
C SER A 212 5.84 4.55 5.49
N LYS A 213 6.09 4.75 4.19
CA LYS A 213 5.45 3.99 3.10
C LYS A 213 5.84 2.52 3.09
N MET A 214 6.90 2.15 3.81
CA MET A 214 7.48 0.80 3.81
C MET A 214 7.78 0.36 2.37
N ASN A 215 7.30 -0.82 1.96
CA ASN A 215 7.52 -1.34 0.61
C ASN A 215 6.55 -0.77 -0.44
N ARG A 216 5.59 0.07 -0.06
CA ARG A 216 4.61 0.65 -0.99
C ARG A 216 5.15 1.91 -1.65
N ASN A 217 4.50 2.35 -2.72
CA ASN A 217 4.85 3.60 -3.40
C ASN A 217 4.48 4.82 -2.55
N HIS A 218 3.42 4.73 -1.73
CA HIS A 218 2.88 5.84 -0.92
C HIS A 218 2.55 5.38 0.51
N ILE A 219 2.50 6.33 1.44
CA ILE A 219 1.89 6.17 2.76
C ILE A 219 0.37 6.17 2.60
N HIS A 220 -0.32 5.15 3.12
CA HIS A 220 -1.79 5.03 3.04
C HIS A 220 -2.46 5.50 4.31
N MET A 221 -3.47 6.35 4.15
CA MET A 221 -4.30 6.90 5.21
C MET A 221 -5.77 6.84 4.80
N ALA A 222 -6.66 6.85 5.79
CA ALA A 222 -8.10 6.91 5.58
C ALA A 222 -8.60 8.32 5.86
N SER A 223 -9.71 8.69 5.21
CA SER A 223 -10.45 9.94 5.43
C SER A 223 -11.35 9.92 6.67
N GLY A 224 -11.37 8.80 7.42
CA GLY A 224 -12.19 8.58 8.61
C GLY A 224 -11.97 7.19 9.21
N LEU A 225 -12.56 6.94 10.39
CA LEU A 225 -12.46 5.65 11.09
C LEU A 225 -13.31 4.57 10.41
N LEU A 226 -13.00 3.31 10.74
CA LEU A 226 -13.78 2.17 10.24
C LEU A 226 -15.20 2.21 10.83
N GLY A 227 -16.22 2.25 9.97
CA GLY A 227 -17.62 2.24 10.38
C GLY A 227 -18.27 3.63 10.50
N GLU A 228 -17.51 4.70 10.29
CA GLU A 228 -18.10 6.04 10.13
C GLU A 228 -18.94 6.09 8.85
N SER A 229 -20.12 6.73 8.95
CA SER A 229 -21.05 6.84 7.82
C SER A 229 -20.40 7.57 6.65
N GLY A 230 -20.48 6.98 5.45
CA GLY A 230 -19.89 7.55 4.24
C GLY A 230 -18.38 7.35 4.08
N VAL A 231 -17.70 6.65 5.01
CA VAL A 231 -16.25 6.42 4.95
C VAL A 231 -15.93 4.98 4.56
N ILE A 232 -15.36 4.80 3.37
CA ILE A 232 -14.77 3.52 2.94
C ILE A 232 -13.35 3.42 3.51
N SER A 233 -13.24 2.97 4.76
CA SER A 233 -11.93 2.86 5.41
C SER A 233 -11.14 1.63 4.93
N GLY A 234 -9.97 1.89 4.36
CA GLY A 234 -8.97 0.89 4.02
C GLY A 234 -8.34 0.20 5.24
N MET A 235 -8.58 0.71 6.46
CA MET A 235 -7.97 0.19 7.69
C MET A 235 -8.26 -1.30 7.91
N ARG A 236 -7.28 -2.00 8.47
CA ARG A 236 -7.43 -3.41 8.84
C ARG A 236 -8.21 -3.49 10.14
N LYS A 237 -9.06 -4.51 10.28
CA LYS A 237 -9.79 -4.79 11.53
C LYS A 237 -8.85 -5.02 12.73
N SER A 238 -7.60 -5.41 12.46
CA SER A 238 -6.57 -5.61 13.49
C SER A 238 -5.95 -4.32 14.01
N CYS A 239 -6.21 -3.17 13.39
CA CYS A 239 -5.68 -1.89 13.86
C CYS A 239 -6.29 -1.54 15.22
N ASN A 240 -5.44 -1.21 16.19
CA ASN A 240 -5.85 -0.79 17.54
C ASN A 240 -5.20 0.51 17.99
N LEU A 241 -4.55 1.21 17.05
CA LEU A 241 -3.97 2.53 17.24
C LEU A 241 -4.24 3.40 16.01
N TYR A 242 -4.68 4.62 16.24
CA TYR A 242 -5.04 5.59 15.21
C TYR A 242 -4.19 6.85 15.34
N ILE A 243 -3.44 7.17 14.30
CA ILE A 243 -2.58 8.34 14.23
C ILE A 243 -3.27 9.38 13.34
N TYR A 244 -3.67 10.50 13.94
CA TYR A 244 -4.28 11.62 13.24
C TYR A 244 -3.17 12.54 12.74
N ILE A 245 -3.23 12.92 11.47
CA ILE A 245 -2.23 13.79 10.85
C ILE A 245 -2.71 15.24 10.86
N ASP A 246 -1.87 16.14 11.35
CA ASP A 246 -2.02 17.58 11.16
C ASP A 246 -1.68 17.91 9.70
N THR A 247 -2.67 17.67 8.85
CA THR A 247 -2.50 17.72 7.39
C THR A 247 -2.33 19.16 6.90
N VAL A 248 -2.95 20.12 7.60
CA VAL A 248 -2.79 21.55 7.31
C VAL A 248 -1.35 21.97 7.52
N LYS A 249 -0.79 21.68 8.71
CA LYS A 249 0.62 21.97 9.00
C LYS A 249 1.55 21.22 8.04
N ALA A 250 1.27 19.95 7.75
CA ALA A 250 2.08 19.15 6.85
C ALA A 250 2.13 19.73 5.42
N ILE A 251 1.00 20.17 4.87
CA ILE A 251 0.93 20.78 3.53
C ILE A 251 1.60 22.15 3.49
N GLN A 252 1.40 22.99 4.52
CA GLN A 252 2.10 24.28 4.62
C GLN A 252 3.61 24.09 4.65
N ASP A 253 4.07 23.01 5.27
CA ASP A 253 5.47 22.59 5.28
C ASP A 253 5.91 21.85 4.00
N GLY A 254 5.06 21.73 2.97
CA GLY A 254 5.39 21.15 1.67
C GLY A 254 5.25 19.63 1.56
N ILE A 255 4.62 18.95 2.53
CA ILE A 255 4.26 17.53 2.37
C ILE A 255 3.05 17.43 1.45
N LYS A 256 3.17 16.62 0.40
CA LYS A 256 2.08 16.40 -0.56
C LYS A 256 1.12 15.32 -0.06
N PHE A 257 -0.16 15.59 -0.21
CA PHE A 257 -1.23 14.61 -0.01
C PHE A 257 -2.07 14.52 -1.27
N PHE A 258 -2.57 13.32 -1.53
CA PHE A 258 -3.38 13.03 -2.69
C PHE A 258 -4.59 12.20 -2.33
N ARG A 259 -5.67 12.36 -3.08
CA ARG A 259 -6.89 11.56 -2.97
C ARG A 259 -7.02 10.65 -4.20
N THR A 260 -7.30 9.37 -3.94
CA THR A 260 -7.64 8.40 -4.98
C THR A 260 -9.13 8.48 -5.33
N SER A 261 -9.54 7.85 -6.43
CA SER A 261 -10.94 7.73 -6.85
C SER A 261 -11.85 7.06 -5.79
N ASN A 262 -11.28 6.21 -4.94
CA ASN A 262 -11.97 5.58 -3.81
C ASN A 262 -11.73 6.28 -2.45
N SER A 263 -11.41 7.58 -2.46
CA SER A 263 -11.29 8.43 -1.28
C SER A 263 -10.21 8.02 -0.27
N VAL A 264 -9.25 7.18 -0.66
CA VAL A 264 -8.06 6.87 0.14
C VAL A 264 -7.07 8.03 0.03
N ILE A 265 -6.49 8.43 1.15
CA ILE A 265 -5.51 9.51 1.20
C ILE A 265 -4.11 8.92 1.12
N LEU A 266 -3.29 9.45 0.22
CA LEU A 266 -1.91 9.04 -0.05
C LEU A 266 -0.95 10.18 0.22
N SER A 267 0.29 9.85 0.57
CA SER A 267 1.39 10.83 0.64
C SER A 267 2.72 10.18 0.25
N ASP A 268 3.57 10.96 -0.40
CA ASP A 268 4.95 10.59 -0.70
C ASP A 268 5.91 10.80 0.48
N GLY A 269 5.41 11.35 1.60
CA GLY A 269 6.25 11.81 2.69
C GLY A 269 6.89 13.17 2.43
N LYS A 270 7.77 13.58 3.34
CA LYS A 270 8.44 14.87 3.29
C LYS A 270 9.48 14.86 2.18
N ASN A 271 9.38 15.79 1.24
CA ASN A 271 10.30 15.86 0.09
C ASN A 271 10.34 14.56 -0.75
N GLY A 272 9.32 13.70 -0.67
CA GLY A 272 9.27 12.42 -1.39
C GLY A 272 10.09 11.28 -0.78
N ASP A 273 10.61 11.43 0.44
CA ASP A 273 11.42 10.41 1.12
C ASP A 273 10.64 9.16 1.58
N GLY A 274 9.31 9.20 1.52
CA GLY A 274 8.43 8.14 1.97
C GLY A 274 8.16 8.15 3.48
N ILE A 275 8.41 9.26 4.18
CA ILE A 275 8.24 9.41 5.63
C ILE A 275 7.41 10.67 5.96
N ILE A 276 6.41 10.53 6.83
CA ILE A 276 5.78 11.66 7.53
C ILE A 276 6.32 11.70 8.97
N PRO A 277 7.15 12.69 9.33
CA PRO A 277 7.70 12.81 10.68
C PRO A 277 6.62 12.98 11.77
N ALA A 278 6.92 12.52 12.98
CA ALA A 278 5.98 12.55 14.10
C ALA A 278 5.53 13.97 14.53
N GLN A 279 6.30 15.01 14.17
CA GLN A 279 5.93 16.41 14.41
C GLN A 279 4.65 16.86 13.68
N TYR A 280 4.18 16.06 12.71
CA TYR A 280 2.94 16.25 11.97
C TYR A 280 1.81 15.36 12.48
N PHE A 281 2.01 14.64 13.59
CA PHE A 281 0.93 13.94 14.25
C PHE A 281 0.16 14.95 15.10
N LEU A 282 -1.15 15.05 14.87
CA LEU A 282 -2.05 15.88 15.66
C LEU A 282 -2.34 15.23 17.00
N LYS A 283 -2.69 13.94 16.97
CA LYS A 283 -2.91 13.10 18.15
C LYS A 283 -2.80 11.63 17.79
N VAL A 284 -2.58 10.79 18.81
CA VAL A 284 -2.59 9.33 18.66
C VAL A 284 -3.49 8.72 19.70
N VAL A 285 -4.44 7.92 19.26
CA VAL A 285 -5.54 7.39 20.08
C VAL A 285 -5.61 5.88 19.92
N LYS A 286 -5.67 5.14 21.03
CA LYS A 286 -5.94 3.69 21.01
C LYS A 286 -7.39 3.44 20.60
N SER A 287 -7.71 2.23 20.17
CA SER A 287 -9.11 1.84 19.91
C SER A 287 -10.03 1.93 21.13
N SER A 288 -9.47 2.00 22.34
CA SER A 288 -10.21 2.28 23.59
C SER A 288 -10.63 3.74 23.76
N GLY A 289 -10.15 4.67 22.92
CA GLY A 289 -10.34 6.11 23.07
C GLY A 289 -9.25 6.81 23.89
N GLU A 290 -8.31 6.07 24.49
CA GLU A 290 -7.18 6.63 25.24
C GLU A 290 -6.21 7.34 24.28
N GLN A 291 -5.99 8.64 24.49
CA GLN A 291 -4.98 9.41 23.78
C GLN A 291 -3.60 9.21 24.42
N ILE A 292 -2.60 8.85 23.61
CA ILE A 292 -1.21 8.62 24.06
C ILE A 292 -0.22 9.65 23.51
N TYR A 293 -0.65 10.51 22.59
CA TYR A 293 0.15 11.57 22.00
C TYR A 293 -0.74 12.78 21.64
N PRO A 294 -0.29 14.04 21.88
CA PRO A 294 0.90 14.37 22.67
C PRO A 294 0.78 13.81 24.09
N THR A 295 1.91 13.47 24.70
CA THR A 295 1.89 12.98 26.09
C THR A 295 1.29 14.08 26.97
N PRO A 296 0.31 13.75 27.84
CA PRO A 296 -0.30 14.73 28.74
C PRO A 296 0.72 15.47 29.62
#